data_AF-A0A2E6EQV8-F1
#
_entry.id   AF-A0A2E6EQV8-F1
#
_cell.length_a   1.000
_cell.length_b   1.000
_cell.length_c   1.000
_cell.angle_alpha   90.00
_cell.angle_beta   90.00
_cell.angle_gamma   90.00
#
_symmetry.space_group_name_H-M   'P 1'
#
loop_
_entity.id
_entity.type
_entity.pdbx_description
1 polymer ?
#
loop_
_entity_poly.entity_id
_entity_poly.type
_entity_poly.pdbx_seq_one_letter_code
_entity_poly.pdbx_strand_id
1 'polypeptide(L)'
;MSFLPAKPALALFCITAIGFGCSNQTIGTHNSPPQATITSPSTEAELDDSTVIFAGTVADSEDSAGDLAVRWYDNVNPEEPLCEGNPDSTGYTTCPIQQLSPGNHLITLQVTDTKGATDEASIEVIVTVELDPPAVTITSPLSGFTYFEADIITFSGQVASADGSELDLSVVWNSDIQGDLYAGNADSAGSTGFELPLMDGTHIITLRATDSEGAQGSASTAITVSPYPPGQLDQDQDGYCPDGIDQNNDGNCIEDEITGINTQDCDDFAAVTYPGATEICDGDDNDCDGTLPDNEADVDADGQLICEGDCDDNDINNYSGNTEICDGADNNCNTLADMDAAGEVDNDSDGYRSCNDCNDNDSDINPGVAEVCGDGLDNDCDGLNDSGLDLDGDGSPGLPCGDDCNDNNPIIYPGAYDDCSDLLDNDCDGVLNSDEDDLYEANESGITSPGYELSGQGPDIDVEFTAPASGCYFDLNAAYLEFSPGAGSVQGNFSHSNDLDIYEIETSGLSTEALILIAGLTTGTAIPQDCDEGYISWTSSEPINIILEVDGAQVATGSSASGTTNFTLDITELFSPDFRIIVQQTGSWLPTVDGTCGPDYTIDFLIP
;
A
#
# COMPACT_ATOMS: atom_id res chain seq x y z
N MET A 1 -5.93 65.57 31.98
CA MET A 1 -6.76 65.78 33.19
C MET A 1 -5.90 65.54 34.41
N SER A 2 -6.12 66.34 35.46
CA SER A 2 -5.69 66.11 36.86
C SER A 2 -4.50 66.94 37.41
N PHE A 3 -4.88 68.11 37.94
CA PHE A 3 -4.50 68.70 39.24
C PHE A 3 -3.09 69.26 39.52
N LEU A 4 -2.99 70.59 39.37
CA LEU A 4 -2.22 71.51 40.24
C LEU A 4 -2.68 71.44 41.72
N PRO A 5 -1.82 71.83 42.66
CA PRO A 5 -2.16 72.88 43.62
C PRO A 5 -1.01 73.91 43.78
N ALA A 6 -1.22 75.21 43.53
CA ALA A 6 -1.78 76.23 44.44
C ALA A 6 -0.85 76.67 45.59
N LYS A 7 -0.28 77.88 45.43
CA LYS A 7 0.32 78.72 46.50
C LYS A 7 -0.74 79.21 47.51
N PRO A 8 -0.33 79.53 48.74
CA PRO A 8 -0.83 80.74 49.43
C PRO A 8 0.35 81.61 49.92
N ALA A 9 0.43 82.90 49.59
CA ALA A 9 -0.34 84.03 50.12
C ALA A 9 0.05 84.44 51.57
N LEU A 10 1.02 85.36 51.60
CA LEU A 10 1.25 86.49 52.51
C LEU A 10 0.27 86.66 53.70
N ALA A 11 0.81 86.63 54.93
CA ALA A 11 0.14 87.08 56.14
C ALA A 11 0.94 88.23 56.80
N LEU A 12 0.28 89.37 56.92
CA LEU A 12 0.71 90.59 57.59
C LEU A 12 0.19 90.56 59.04
N PHE A 13 1.05 90.63 60.06
CA PHE A 13 0.63 91.02 61.42
C PHE A 13 1.73 91.71 62.25
N CYS A 14 1.36 92.91 62.70
CA CYS A 14 1.68 93.66 63.91
C CYS A 14 3.13 93.88 64.42
N ILE A 15 3.44 95.18 64.39
CA ILE A 15 4.28 96.01 65.26
C ILE A 15 4.22 95.62 66.75
N THR A 16 5.40 95.42 67.35
CA THR A 16 5.71 95.87 68.73
C THR A 16 7.12 96.44 68.77
N ALA A 17 7.22 97.72 69.13
CA ALA A 17 8.46 98.46 69.27
C ALA A 17 9.18 98.10 70.58
N ILE A 18 10.46 97.71 70.48
CA ILE A 18 11.43 97.75 71.58
C ILE A 18 12.70 98.37 71.00
N GLY A 19 13.05 99.55 71.48
CA GLY A 19 14.31 100.21 71.14
C GLY A 19 15.47 99.60 71.92
N PHE A 20 16.62 99.47 71.28
CA PHE A 20 17.95 99.94 71.72
C PHE A 20 19.02 99.38 70.78
N GLY A 21 19.94 100.24 70.34
CA GLY A 21 21.26 99.85 69.85
C GLY A 21 21.44 99.99 68.33
N CYS A 22 22.12 101.04 67.91
CA CYS A 22 22.81 101.04 66.61
C CYS A 22 23.89 99.94 66.65
N SER A 23 23.71 98.89 65.84
CA SER A 23 24.82 98.09 65.32
C SER A 23 24.88 98.33 63.82
N ASN A 24 26.07 98.63 63.31
CA ASN A 24 26.33 98.62 61.87
C ASN A 24 26.21 97.16 61.40
N GLN A 25 25.02 96.75 60.98
CA GLN A 25 24.91 95.65 60.03
C GLN A 25 25.44 96.17 58.70
N THR A 26 26.58 95.62 58.28
CA THR A 26 26.98 95.64 56.87
C THR A 26 25.84 95.01 56.08
N ILE A 27 25.12 95.81 55.30
CA ILE A 27 24.26 95.31 54.22
C ILE A 27 25.22 94.61 53.26
N GLY A 28 25.21 93.27 53.27
CA GLY A 28 25.87 92.49 52.23
C GLY A 28 25.25 92.88 50.89
N THR A 29 26.08 93.13 49.87
CA THR A 29 25.60 93.31 48.51
C THR A 29 24.81 92.07 48.11
N HIS A 30 23.52 92.24 47.83
CA HIS A 30 22.69 91.17 47.29
C HIS A 30 23.28 90.75 45.94
N ASN A 31 23.49 89.46 45.75
CA ASN A 31 23.94 88.90 44.49
C ASN A 31 22.75 88.14 43.89
N SER A 32 22.19 88.67 42.80
CA SER A 32 21.18 87.92 42.05
C SER A 32 21.90 86.83 41.26
N PRO A 33 21.32 85.63 41.10
CA PRO A 33 21.92 84.62 40.23
C PRO A 33 21.80 85.07 38.76
N PRO A 34 22.74 84.62 37.91
CA PRO A 34 22.67 84.86 36.47
C PRO A 34 21.45 84.15 35.84
N GLN A 35 21.20 84.39 34.55
CA GLN A 35 20.17 83.73 33.76
C GLN A 35 20.78 83.03 32.55
N ALA A 36 20.48 81.75 32.35
CA ALA A 36 20.82 81.00 31.14
C ALA A 36 19.59 80.73 30.27
N THR A 37 19.76 80.78 28.94
CA THR A 37 18.72 80.37 27.99
C THR A 37 19.37 79.75 26.75
N ILE A 38 18.94 78.56 26.37
CA ILE A 38 19.35 77.92 25.10
C ILE A 38 18.47 78.46 23.98
N THR A 39 19.09 78.86 22.86
CA THR A 39 18.43 79.46 21.70
C THR A 39 18.52 78.59 20.45
N SER A 40 19.43 77.62 20.40
CA SER A 40 19.55 76.62 19.32
C SER A 40 20.20 75.34 19.85
N PRO A 41 19.75 74.15 19.41
CA PRO A 41 18.59 73.90 18.54
C PRO A 41 17.25 74.19 19.25
N SER A 42 16.12 74.14 18.52
CA SER A 42 14.79 74.14 19.15
C SER A 42 14.52 72.80 19.84
N THR A 43 13.65 72.77 20.86
CA THR A 43 13.25 71.55 21.57
C THR A 43 12.84 70.42 20.62
N GLU A 44 13.32 69.19 20.89
CA GLU A 44 13.07 67.96 20.11
C GLU A 44 13.74 67.90 18.73
N ALA A 45 14.91 68.52 18.55
CA ALA A 45 15.68 68.35 17.32
C ALA A 45 16.23 66.92 17.21
N GLU A 46 15.84 66.24 16.13
CA GLU A 46 16.56 65.06 15.61
C GLU A 46 17.81 65.56 14.90
N LEU A 47 18.97 65.04 15.30
CA LEU A 47 20.27 65.44 14.78
C LEU A 47 20.84 64.28 13.95
N ASP A 48 21.24 64.58 12.72
CA ASP A 48 22.00 63.67 11.85
C ASP A 48 23.49 63.65 12.25
N ASP A 49 24.32 62.92 11.52
CA ASP A 49 25.76 62.76 11.77
C ASP A 49 26.61 64.03 11.54
N SER A 50 25.97 65.19 11.35
CA SER A 50 26.63 66.47 11.07
C SER A 50 27.05 67.22 12.34
N THR A 51 27.95 68.21 12.17
CA THR A 51 28.37 69.09 13.28
C THR A 51 27.22 69.99 13.73
N VAL A 52 26.84 69.87 15.00
CA VAL A 52 25.73 70.63 15.61
C VAL A 52 26.29 71.81 16.42
N ILE A 53 25.75 73.01 16.21
CA ILE A 53 26.14 74.20 16.96
C ILE A 53 25.05 74.53 17.98
N PHE A 54 25.34 74.26 19.24
CA PHE A 54 24.51 74.73 20.35
C PHE A 54 24.75 76.21 20.57
N ALA A 55 23.68 76.97 20.81
CA ALA A 55 23.76 78.39 21.09
C ALA A 55 22.84 78.77 22.24
N GLY A 56 23.26 79.78 23.00
CA GLY A 56 22.48 80.31 24.11
C GLY A 56 22.82 81.76 24.42
N THR A 57 22.00 82.37 25.26
CA THR A 57 22.21 83.69 25.81
C THR A 57 22.29 83.62 27.32
N VAL A 58 23.24 84.34 27.90
CA VAL A 58 23.42 84.47 29.34
C VAL A 58 23.42 85.94 29.76
N ALA A 59 22.82 86.24 30.90
CA ALA A 59 22.74 87.61 31.41
C ALA A 59 22.76 87.64 32.93
N ASP A 60 23.31 88.71 33.49
CA ASP A 60 23.26 88.99 34.92
C ASP A 60 23.01 90.49 35.12
N SER A 61 22.30 90.88 36.19
CA SER A 61 21.98 92.29 36.43
C SER A 61 23.10 93.07 37.11
N GLU A 62 24.07 92.37 37.70
CA GLU A 62 25.16 92.90 38.49
C GLU A 62 26.52 92.76 37.79
N ASP A 63 26.67 91.77 36.91
CA ASP A 63 27.88 91.50 36.13
C ASP A 63 27.71 91.80 34.63
N SER A 64 28.79 92.26 33.98
CA SER A 64 28.78 92.43 32.52
C SER A 64 28.80 91.06 31.86
N ALA A 65 28.05 90.90 30.77
CA ALA A 65 27.89 89.60 30.10
C ALA A 65 29.22 88.85 29.85
N GLY A 66 30.24 89.51 29.32
CA GLY A 66 31.55 88.90 29.04
C GLY A 66 32.37 88.46 30.27
N ASP A 67 31.99 88.90 31.47
CA ASP A 67 32.64 88.50 32.73
C ASP A 67 32.05 87.21 33.30
N LEU A 68 30.94 86.72 32.75
CA LEU A 68 30.31 85.46 33.13
C LEU A 68 31.11 84.27 32.59
N ALA A 69 31.15 83.18 33.35
CA ALA A 69 31.74 81.91 32.90
C ALA A 69 30.63 80.96 32.44
N VAL A 70 30.78 80.37 31.25
CA VAL A 70 29.83 79.45 30.64
C VAL A 70 30.46 78.06 30.49
N ARG A 71 29.68 77.03 30.82
CA ARG A 71 30.02 75.61 30.63
C ARG A 71 28.85 74.91 29.95
N TRP A 72 29.14 74.14 28.92
CA TRP A 72 28.19 73.25 28.26
C TRP A 72 28.55 71.81 28.63
N TYR A 73 27.60 70.98 29.04
CA TYR A 73 27.82 69.56 29.31
C TYR A 73 26.63 68.70 28.88
N ASP A 74 26.90 67.41 28.74
CA ASP A 74 25.95 66.39 28.34
C ASP A 74 25.69 65.43 29.51
N ASN A 75 24.50 64.80 29.55
CA ASN A 75 24.18 63.82 30.60
C ASN A 75 24.99 62.53 30.50
N VAL A 76 25.53 62.19 29.31
CA VAL A 76 26.34 61.00 29.11
C VAL A 76 27.72 61.13 29.80
N ASN A 77 28.30 62.33 29.81
CA ASN A 77 29.56 62.61 30.50
C ASN A 77 29.52 63.98 31.22
N PRO A 78 28.85 64.07 32.39
CA PRO A 78 28.63 65.35 33.07
C PRO A 78 29.89 65.92 33.75
N GLU A 79 30.93 65.10 33.93
CA GLU A 79 32.18 65.52 34.58
C GLU A 79 33.11 66.28 33.62
N GLU A 80 32.97 66.06 32.31
CA GLU A 80 33.75 66.77 31.29
C GLU A 80 32.85 67.68 30.44
N PRO A 81 33.08 69.00 30.47
CA PRO A 81 32.31 69.95 29.68
C PRO A 81 32.60 69.75 28.19
N LEU A 82 31.54 69.77 27.38
CA LEU A 82 31.61 69.80 25.91
C LEU A 82 32.34 71.06 25.44
N CYS A 83 32.04 72.19 26.07
CA CYS A 83 32.71 73.48 25.83
C CYS A 83 32.76 74.30 27.11
N GLU A 84 33.81 75.10 27.27
CA GLU A 84 33.92 76.13 28.30
C GLU A 84 34.40 77.45 27.71
N GLY A 85 33.98 78.56 28.29
CA GLY A 85 34.48 79.88 27.92
C GLY A 85 33.65 81.02 28.49
N ASN A 86 33.92 82.22 28.00
CA ASN A 86 33.14 83.42 28.32
C ASN A 86 32.20 83.71 27.14
N PRO A 87 30.98 84.20 27.37
CA PRO A 87 30.11 84.67 26.31
C PRO A 87 30.67 85.98 25.71
N ASP A 88 30.14 86.41 24.57
CA ASP A 88 30.49 87.69 23.99
C ASP A 88 29.94 88.88 24.78
N SER A 89 30.24 90.12 24.34
CA SER A 89 29.75 91.34 25.01
C SER A 89 28.24 91.51 25.02
N THR A 90 27.49 90.69 24.27
CA THR A 90 26.02 90.66 24.25
C THR A 90 25.43 89.53 25.08
N GLY A 91 26.26 88.67 25.67
CA GLY A 91 25.82 87.49 26.42
C GLY A 91 25.60 86.26 25.55
N TYR A 92 25.98 86.31 24.27
CA TYR A 92 25.81 85.18 23.36
C TYR A 92 26.96 84.18 23.51
N THR A 93 26.64 82.89 23.54
CA THR A 93 27.61 81.79 23.65
C THR A 93 27.24 80.67 22.69
N THR A 94 28.27 79.98 22.17
CA THR A 94 28.11 78.85 21.25
C THR A 94 29.02 77.70 21.62
N CYS A 95 28.55 76.47 21.43
CA CYS A 95 29.32 75.25 21.57
C CYS A 95 29.17 74.41 20.30
N PRO A 96 30.16 74.43 19.37
CA PRO A 96 30.15 73.55 18.21
C PRO A 96 30.57 72.13 18.64
N ILE A 97 29.68 71.17 18.48
CA ILE A 97 29.90 69.76 18.81
C ILE A 97 30.00 68.99 17.50
N GLN A 98 31.11 68.26 17.31
CA GLN A 98 31.35 67.52 16.07
C GLN A 98 30.50 66.26 15.96
N GLN A 99 30.32 65.53 17.05
CA GLN A 99 29.50 64.32 17.08
C GLN A 99 29.05 64.03 18.52
N LEU A 100 27.75 63.77 18.70
CA LEU A 100 27.20 63.14 19.90
C LEU A 100 27.02 61.64 19.61
N SER A 101 27.08 60.78 20.63
CA SER A 101 26.81 59.35 20.44
C SER A 101 25.35 59.13 20.01
N PRO A 102 25.01 58.00 19.36
CA PRO A 102 23.61 57.66 19.13
C PRO A 102 22.82 57.55 20.44
N GLY A 103 21.60 58.10 20.47
CA GLY A 103 20.71 58.05 21.62
C GLY A 103 20.21 59.41 22.11
N ASN A 104 19.63 59.42 23.31
CA ASN A 104 19.04 60.62 23.91
C ASN A 104 20.09 61.37 24.74
N HIS A 105 20.26 62.65 24.43
CA HIS A 105 21.17 63.56 25.10
C HIS A 105 20.40 64.69 25.79
N LEU A 106 20.82 65.06 26.99
CA LEU A 106 20.33 66.23 27.73
C LEU A 106 21.47 67.23 27.84
N ILE A 107 21.49 68.20 26.94
CA ILE A 107 22.53 69.21 26.85
C ILE A 107 22.19 70.36 27.79
N THR A 108 23.11 70.69 28.70
CA THR A 108 22.92 71.73 29.71
C THR A 108 23.93 72.86 29.55
N LEU A 109 23.43 74.09 29.46
CA LEU A 109 24.16 75.34 29.54
C LEU A 109 24.14 75.82 31.00
N GLN A 110 25.29 75.81 31.66
CA GLN A 110 25.50 76.39 32.98
C GLN A 110 26.25 77.71 32.86
N VAL A 111 25.77 78.74 33.55
CA VAL A 111 26.46 80.03 33.69
C VAL A 111 26.80 80.31 35.14
N THR A 112 27.98 80.85 35.41
CA THR A 112 28.47 81.26 36.73
C THR A 112 28.85 82.73 36.71
N ASP A 113 28.36 83.50 37.67
CA ASP A 113 28.70 84.91 37.84
C ASP A 113 30.05 85.13 38.55
N THR A 114 30.51 86.37 38.69
CA THR A 114 31.84 86.67 39.28
C THR A 114 31.90 86.41 40.79
N LYS A 115 30.74 86.24 41.45
CA LYS A 115 30.60 85.96 42.88
C LYS A 115 30.24 84.49 43.16
N GLY A 116 30.17 83.66 42.12
CA GLY A 116 29.97 82.21 42.17
C GLY A 116 28.51 81.75 42.21
N ALA A 117 27.51 82.62 41.97
CA ALA A 117 26.13 82.14 41.78
C ALA A 117 25.96 81.57 40.36
N THR A 118 25.08 80.57 40.23
CA THR A 118 24.91 79.82 38.98
C THR A 118 23.45 79.73 38.56
N ASP A 119 23.22 79.56 37.26
CA ASP A 119 21.94 79.19 36.65
C ASP A 119 22.15 78.23 35.48
N GLU A 120 21.13 77.43 35.16
CA GLU A 120 21.21 76.37 34.16
C GLU A 120 19.98 76.36 33.24
N ALA A 121 20.22 76.07 31.96
CA ALA A 121 19.18 75.76 30.98
C ALA A 121 19.52 74.45 30.27
N SER A 122 18.55 73.57 30.07
CA SER A 122 18.77 72.26 29.41
C SER A 122 17.85 72.05 28.21
N ILE A 123 18.32 71.26 27.24
CA ILE A 123 17.56 70.83 26.06
C ILE A 123 17.76 69.33 25.80
N GLU A 124 16.67 68.62 25.49
CA GLU A 124 16.72 67.23 25.04
C GLU A 124 16.89 67.18 23.51
N VAL A 125 17.84 66.37 23.06
CA VAL A 125 18.09 66.07 21.63
C VAL A 125 18.22 64.56 21.45
N ILE A 126 17.82 64.07 20.28
CA ILE A 126 17.90 62.64 19.93
C ILE A 126 18.79 62.52 18.70
N VAL A 127 19.83 61.69 18.81
CA VAL A 127 20.73 61.37 17.70
C VAL A 127 20.33 60.00 17.15
N THR A 128 19.86 59.97 15.90
CA THR A 128 19.47 58.74 15.20
C THR A 128 20.52 58.36 14.16
N VAL A 129 20.80 57.07 14.01
CA VAL A 129 21.60 56.55 12.89
C VAL A 129 20.63 56.22 11.76
N GLU A 130 20.75 56.91 10.63
CA GLU A 130 20.07 56.52 9.40
C GLU A 130 20.93 55.43 8.73
N LEU A 131 20.34 54.24 8.55
CA LEU A 131 21.00 53.11 7.90
C LEU A 131 20.47 52.98 6.47
N ASP A 132 21.34 53.12 5.48
CA ASP A 132 20.98 52.99 4.07
C ASP A 132 21.11 51.52 3.61
N PRO A 133 20.00 50.81 3.32
CA PRO A 133 20.07 49.39 2.98
C PRO A 133 20.69 49.16 1.59
N PRO A 134 21.46 48.07 1.39
CA PRO A 134 22.03 47.74 0.08
C PRO A 134 20.95 47.46 -0.97
N ALA A 135 21.22 47.81 -2.23
CA ALA A 135 20.36 47.44 -3.35
C ALA A 135 20.58 45.96 -3.73
N VAL A 136 19.50 45.22 -3.99
CA VAL A 136 19.56 43.78 -4.27
C VAL A 136 18.72 43.46 -5.51
N THR A 137 19.24 42.62 -6.40
CA THR A 137 18.53 42.10 -7.56
C THR A 137 18.85 40.62 -7.78
N ILE A 138 17.84 39.85 -8.17
CA ILE A 138 17.99 38.44 -8.56
C ILE A 138 17.97 38.39 -10.09
N THR A 139 19.01 37.80 -10.68
CA THR A 139 19.14 37.59 -12.13
C THR A 139 18.74 36.18 -12.55
N SER A 140 18.89 35.19 -11.66
CA SER A 140 18.40 33.82 -11.81
C SER A 140 18.07 33.24 -10.43
N PRO A 141 17.01 32.44 -10.28
CA PRO A 141 16.10 31.94 -11.31
C PRO A 141 15.12 33.00 -11.85
N LEU A 142 14.63 32.79 -13.08
CA LEU A 142 13.70 33.71 -13.74
C LEU A 142 12.26 33.41 -13.30
N SER A 143 11.52 34.47 -12.94
CA SER A 143 10.13 34.31 -12.51
C SER A 143 9.24 33.83 -13.65
N GLY A 144 8.33 32.88 -13.35
CA GLY A 144 7.37 32.33 -14.31
C GLY A 144 7.91 31.22 -15.22
N PHE A 145 9.16 30.81 -15.06
CA PHE A 145 9.66 29.56 -15.61
C PHE A 145 9.29 28.39 -14.70
N THR A 146 9.01 27.24 -15.31
CA THR A 146 8.89 25.97 -14.60
C THR A 146 10.28 25.33 -14.55
N TYR A 147 10.65 24.85 -13.37
CA TYR A 147 11.84 24.04 -13.13
C TYR A 147 11.36 22.64 -12.71
N PHE A 148 12.20 21.62 -12.86
CA PHE A 148 11.86 20.28 -12.37
C PHE A 148 12.64 19.94 -11.11
N GLU A 149 12.08 19.06 -10.28
CA GLU A 149 12.77 18.53 -9.11
C GLU A 149 14.04 17.78 -9.55
N ALA A 150 15.06 17.71 -8.70
CA ALA A 150 16.39 17.15 -9.01
C ALA A 150 17.24 17.93 -10.04
N ASP A 151 16.66 18.81 -10.87
CA ASP A 151 17.44 19.70 -11.73
C ASP A 151 18.32 20.65 -10.93
N ILE A 152 19.53 20.88 -11.45
CA ILE A 152 20.43 21.88 -10.88
C ILE A 152 19.96 23.27 -11.30
N ILE A 153 19.38 24.01 -10.36
CA ILE A 153 18.95 25.39 -10.59
C ILE A 153 20.11 26.35 -10.29
N THR A 154 20.48 27.18 -11.25
CA THR A 154 21.46 28.26 -11.06
C THR A 154 20.81 29.47 -10.39
N PHE A 155 21.35 29.87 -9.23
CA PHE A 155 21.00 31.10 -8.51
C PHE A 155 22.07 32.14 -8.78
N SER A 156 21.67 33.33 -9.22
CA SER A 156 22.57 34.47 -9.40
C SER A 156 21.88 35.78 -9.08
N GLY A 157 22.62 36.70 -8.47
CA GLY A 157 22.11 38.02 -8.11
C GLY A 157 23.22 39.06 -8.04
N GLN A 158 22.80 40.33 -8.06
CA GLN A 158 23.67 41.49 -7.92
C GLN A 158 23.26 42.30 -6.70
N VAL A 159 24.25 42.69 -5.91
CA VAL A 159 24.11 43.54 -4.74
C VAL A 159 25.01 44.77 -4.87
N ALA A 160 24.55 45.92 -4.40
CA ALA A 160 25.31 47.15 -4.42
C ALA A 160 25.13 47.95 -3.13
N SER A 161 26.21 48.53 -2.62
CA SER A 161 26.11 49.48 -1.50
C SER A 161 25.32 50.73 -1.93
N ALA A 162 24.50 51.25 -1.02
CA ALA A 162 23.68 52.44 -1.27
C ALA A 162 24.51 53.71 -1.49
N ASP A 163 25.67 53.80 -0.85
CA ASP A 163 26.62 54.93 -0.91
C ASP A 163 27.71 54.76 -1.99
N GLY A 164 27.76 53.59 -2.65
CA GLY A 164 28.77 53.26 -3.65
C GLY A 164 30.17 52.98 -3.08
N SER A 165 30.29 52.71 -1.77
CA SER A 165 31.54 52.32 -1.12
C SER A 165 31.99 50.90 -1.47
N GLU A 166 33.15 50.49 -0.93
CA GLU A 166 33.71 49.15 -1.15
C GLU A 166 32.77 48.07 -0.58
N LEU A 167 32.53 47.02 -1.37
CA LEU A 167 31.52 46.01 -1.05
C LEU A 167 32.06 45.03 -0.01
N ASP A 168 31.64 45.21 1.25
CA ASP A 168 31.71 44.20 2.31
C ASP A 168 30.29 43.79 2.71
N LEU A 169 29.59 43.13 1.78
CA LEU A 169 28.19 42.73 1.95
C LEU A 169 28.10 41.22 2.18
N SER A 170 27.54 40.85 3.33
CA SER A 170 27.14 39.46 3.59
C SER A 170 25.79 39.18 2.92
N VAL A 171 25.65 38.01 2.31
CA VAL A 171 24.46 37.61 1.56
C VAL A 171 23.89 36.29 2.06
N VAL A 172 22.56 36.20 2.08
CA VAL A 172 21.82 34.98 2.40
C VAL A 172 20.76 34.76 1.34
N TRP A 173 20.75 33.58 0.74
CA TRP A 173 19.68 33.09 -0.13
C TRP A 173 18.79 32.15 0.67
N ASN A 174 17.47 32.35 0.57
CA ASN A 174 16.47 31.61 1.31
C ASN A 174 15.31 31.22 0.39
N SER A 175 14.75 30.05 0.66
CA SER A 175 13.49 29.54 0.11
C SER A 175 12.48 29.47 1.23
N ASP A 176 11.25 29.91 0.99
CA ASP A 176 10.15 29.82 1.95
C ASP A 176 9.78 28.37 2.32
N ILE A 177 10.11 27.40 1.46
CA ILE A 177 9.87 25.97 1.69
C ILE A 177 11.12 25.28 2.27
N GLN A 178 12.31 25.52 1.71
CA GLN A 178 13.55 24.81 2.06
C GLN A 178 14.44 25.53 3.08
N GLY A 179 14.07 26.75 3.48
CA GLY A 179 14.87 27.56 4.38
C GLY A 179 16.12 28.12 3.70
N ASP A 180 17.20 28.28 4.46
CA ASP A 180 18.43 28.89 3.97
C ASP A 180 19.13 27.97 2.96
N LEU A 181 19.27 28.45 1.73
CA LEU A 181 19.89 27.72 0.62
C LEU A 181 21.40 27.98 0.56
N TYR A 182 21.82 29.22 0.85
CA TYR A 182 23.21 29.63 0.82
C TYR A 182 23.45 30.84 1.73
N ALA A 183 24.62 30.88 2.37
CA ALA A 183 25.12 32.06 3.07
C ALA A 183 26.59 32.29 2.73
N GLY A 184 26.96 33.54 2.43
CA GLY A 184 28.32 33.90 2.04
C GLY A 184 28.50 35.41 1.94
N ASN A 185 29.49 35.83 1.15
CA ASN A 185 29.73 37.24 0.85
C ASN A 185 29.60 37.46 -0.67
N ALA A 186 29.18 38.66 -1.05
CA ALA A 186 29.28 39.08 -2.45
C ALA A 186 30.74 39.26 -2.86
N ASP A 187 31.04 39.08 -4.14
CA ASP A 187 32.37 39.39 -4.67
C ASP A 187 32.60 40.91 -4.81
N SER A 188 33.81 41.31 -5.20
CA SER A 188 34.17 42.73 -5.36
C SER A 188 33.42 43.45 -6.48
N ALA A 189 32.69 42.72 -7.32
CA ALA A 189 31.81 43.27 -8.35
C ALA A 189 30.33 43.31 -7.91
N GLY A 190 30.01 42.83 -6.70
CA GLY A 190 28.65 42.76 -6.18
C GLY A 190 27.89 41.51 -6.61
N SER A 191 28.57 40.52 -7.20
CA SER A 191 27.93 39.30 -7.66
C SER A 191 27.87 38.24 -6.56
N THR A 192 26.78 37.48 -6.54
CA THR A 192 26.62 36.27 -5.73
C THR A 192 25.91 35.20 -6.56
N GLY A 193 26.27 33.94 -6.36
CA GLY A 193 25.60 32.83 -7.02
C GLY A 193 26.07 31.47 -6.53
N PHE A 194 25.22 30.48 -6.77
CA PHE A 194 25.44 29.06 -6.44
C PHE A 194 24.45 28.22 -7.27
N GLU A 195 24.61 26.90 -7.20
CA GLU A 195 23.78 25.94 -7.92
C GLU A 195 23.24 24.90 -6.93
N LEU A 196 21.95 24.62 -6.99
CA LEU A 196 21.30 23.70 -6.05
C LEU A 196 19.94 23.22 -6.60
N PRO A 197 19.59 21.93 -6.44
CA PRO A 197 18.23 21.46 -6.73
C PRO A 197 17.25 21.88 -5.63
N LEU A 198 16.01 22.17 -6.03
CA LEU A 198 14.90 22.48 -5.12
C LEU A 198 13.90 21.32 -5.06
N MET A 199 13.15 21.26 -3.96
CA MET A 199 12.03 20.32 -3.82
C MET A 199 10.85 20.76 -4.69
N ASP A 200 9.87 19.89 -4.90
CA ASP A 200 8.64 20.25 -5.58
C ASP A 200 7.86 21.34 -4.81
N GLY A 201 7.25 22.25 -5.56
CA GLY A 201 6.41 23.31 -5.02
C GLY A 201 6.65 24.69 -5.61
N THR A 202 5.79 25.62 -5.24
CA THR A 202 5.95 27.04 -5.58
C THR A 202 6.82 27.72 -4.54
N HIS A 203 8.05 28.05 -4.90
CA HIS A 203 9.03 28.70 -4.02
C HIS A 203 9.00 30.22 -4.18
N ILE A 204 9.13 30.93 -3.06
CA ILE A 204 9.53 32.33 -2.99
C ILE A 204 11.02 32.37 -2.61
N ILE A 205 11.86 32.57 -3.61
CA ILE A 205 13.31 32.69 -3.43
C ILE A 205 13.64 34.12 -3.04
N THR A 206 14.30 34.31 -1.90
CA THR A 206 14.68 35.61 -1.36
C THR A 206 16.20 35.71 -1.22
N LEU A 207 16.79 36.72 -1.85
CA LEU A 207 18.17 37.14 -1.62
C LEU A 207 18.16 38.33 -0.66
N ARG A 208 18.88 38.22 0.45
CA ARG A 208 19.11 39.29 1.41
C ARG A 208 20.58 39.67 1.46
N ALA A 209 20.90 40.96 1.43
CA ALA A 209 22.24 41.50 1.66
C ALA A 209 22.25 42.33 2.94
N THR A 210 23.32 42.21 3.75
CA THR A 210 23.55 42.97 4.98
C THR A 210 24.91 43.65 4.92
N ASP A 211 24.95 44.96 5.17
CA ASP A 211 26.20 45.72 5.26
C ASP A 211 26.89 45.61 6.64
N SER A 212 28.03 46.28 6.80
CA SER A 212 28.81 46.29 8.05
C SER A 212 28.10 46.97 9.22
N GLU A 213 27.19 47.90 8.93
CA GLU A 213 26.40 48.68 9.88
C GLU A 213 25.11 47.93 10.29
N GLY A 214 24.78 46.84 9.60
CA GLY A 214 23.63 45.98 9.85
C GLY A 214 22.37 46.36 9.07
N ALA A 215 22.44 47.30 8.13
CA ALA A 215 21.35 47.62 7.22
C ALA A 215 21.10 46.47 6.24
N GLN A 216 19.84 46.22 5.90
CA GLN A 216 19.44 45.06 5.09
C GLN A 216 18.60 45.43 3.89
N GLY A 217 19.04 44.98 2.72
CA GLY A 217 18.28 44.99 1.47
C GLY A 217 17.87 43.59 1.07
N SER A 218 16.76 43.46 0.32
CA SER A 218 16.34 42.16 -0.21
C SER A 218 15.58 42.27 -1.52
N ALA A 219 15.61 41.18 -2.28
CA ALA A 219 14.77 40.95 -3.46
C ALA A 219 14.22 39.52 -3.41
N SER A 220 13.03 39.33 -3.97
CA SER A 220 12.40 38.01 -4.05
C SER A 220 11.87 37.73 -5.46
N THR A 221 11.89 36.46 -5.86
CA THR A 221 11.31 35.95 -7.10
C THR A 221 10.49 34.69 -6.80
N ALA A 222 9.37 34.52 -7.49
CA ALA A 222 8.53 33.33 -7.38
C ALA A 222 8.79 32.40 -8.57
N ILE A 223 9.04 31.13 -8.26
CA ILE A 223 9.26 30.05 -9.24
C ILE A 223 8.41 28.84 -8.88
N THR A 224 8.13 27.99 -9.85
CA THR A 224 7.45 26.71 -9.62
C THR A 224 8.40 25.58 -9.98
N VAL A 225 8.65 24.69 -9.03
CA VAL A 225 9.37 23.44 -9.22
C VAL A 225 8.31 22.34 -9.29
N SER A 226 8.25 21.62 -10.39
CA SER A 226 7.30 20.52 -10.60
C SER A 226 8.02 19.19 -10.51
N PRO A 227 7.37 18.10 -10.08
CA PRO A 227 7.92 16.77 -10.29
C PRO A 227 8.08 16.51 -11.79
N TYR A 228 9.02 15.64 -12.14
CA TYR A 228 9.11 15.13 -13.51
C TYR A 228 7.78 14.46 -13.89
N PRO A 229 7.21 14.72 -15.09
CA PRO A 229 6.10 13.93 -15.57
C PRO A 229 6.53 12.45 -15.63
N PRO A 230 5.64 11.50 -15.32
CA PRO A 230 5.95 10.08 -15.47
C PRO A 230 6.46 9.78 -16.89
N GLY A 231 7.45 8.90 -17.01
CA GLY A 231 7.98 8.44 -18.30
C GLY A 231 9.00 9.37 -18.97
N GLN A 232 9.46 10.42 -18.29
CA GLN A 232 10.36 11.43 -18.86
C GLN A 232 11.80 11.37 -18.32
N LEU A 233 12.10 10.40 -17.45
CA LEU A 233 13.45 10.15 -16.96
C LEU A 233 13.95 8.88 -17.63
N ASP A 234 15.22 8.88 -18.00
CA ASP A 234 15.97 7.71 -18.47
C ASP A 234 16.67 7.11 -17.24
N GLN A 235 16.05 6.09 -16.64
CA GLN A 235 16.48 5.58 -15.33
C GLN A 235 17.65 4.59 -15.42
N ASP A 236 17.79 3.88 -16.53
CA ASP A 236 18.85 2.90 -16.75
C ASP A 236 20.02 3.40 -17.64
N GLN A 237 19.86 4.58 -18.21
CA GLN A 237 20.84 5.33 -19.02
C GLN A 237 21.15 4.71 -20.37
N ASP A 238 20.17 4.09 -21.02
CA ASP A 238 20.31 3.55 -22.37
C ASP A 238 19.99 4.56 -23.49
N GLY A 239 19.48 5.74 -23.12
CA GLY A 239 19.10 6.82 -24.01
C GLY A 239 17.62 6.83 -24.41
N TYR A 240 16.79 5.96 -23.84
CA TYR A 240 15.36 5.93 -24.02
C TYR A 240 14.65 6.23 -22.69
N CYS A 241 13.47 6.84 -22.79
CA CYS A 241 12.56 6.97 -21.67
C CYS A 241 11.23 6.30 -22.06
N PRO A 242 10.34 5.99 -21.11
CA PRO A 242 9.04 5.44 -21.44
C PRO A 242 8.24 6.29 -22.43
N ASP A 243 8.40 7.61 -22.39
CA ASP A 243 7.75 8.57 -23.26
C ASP A 243 8.75 9.36 -24.14
N GLY A 244 9.90 8.81 -24.53
CA GLY A 244 10.82 9.53 -25.41
C GLY A 244 12.22 8.95 -25.62
N ILE A 245 13.12 9.81 -26.13
CA ILE A 245 14.55 9.50 -26.35
C ILE A 245 15.36 10.63 -25.71
N ASP A 246 16.31 10.28 -24.86
CA ASP A 246 17.31 11.21 -24.32
C ASP A 246 18.46 11.39 -25.34
N GLN A 247 18.39 12.47 -26.12
CA GLN A 247 19.37 12.73 -27.17
C GLN A 247 20.67 13.35 -26.70
N ASN A 248 20.63 14.00 -25.53
CA ASN A 248 21.73 14.79 -25.02
C ASN A 248 22.47 14.05 -23.88
N ASN A 249 21.94 12.89 -23.45
CA ASN A 249 22.44 12.01 -22.41
C ASN A 249 22.52 12.71 -21.03
N ASP A 250 21.56 13.59 -20.74
CA ASP A 250 21.45 14.29 -19.45
C ASP A 250 20.51 13.59 -18.45
N GLY A 251 19.86 12.50 -18.86
CA GLY A 251 18.95 11.67 -18.07
C GLY A 251 17.49 12.13 -18.10
N ASN A 252 17.13 13.11 -18.93
CA ASN A 252 15.75 13.54 -19.11
C ASN A 252 15.32 13.62 -20.59
N CYS A 253 14.04 13.36 -20.84
CA CYS A 253 13.44 13.39 -22.18
C CYS A 253 12.57 14.63 -22.46
N ILE A 254 12.34 15.52 -21.48
CA ILE A 254 11.39 16.64 -21.60
C ILE A 254 11.83 17.66 -22.66
N GLU A 255 13.13 17.91 -22.78
CA GLU A 255 13.65 18.98 -23.63
C GLU A 255 13.97 18.53 -25.06
N ASP A 256 14.05 17.20 -25.28
CA ASP A 256 14.55 16.57 -26.52
C ASP A 256 13.61 15.49 -27.10
N GLU A 257 12.34 15.53 -26.70
CA GLU A 257 11.29 14.55 -27.04
C GLU A 257 11.10 14.40 -28.58
N ILE A 258 11.76 13.41 -29.19
CA ILE A 258 11.26 12.83 -30.45
C ILE A 258 10.15 11.86 -30.07
N THR A 259 8.92 12.38 -30.03
CA THR A 259 7.72 11.54 -29.89
C THR A 259 7.45 10.78 -31.19
N GLY A 260 7.29 9.46 -31.14
CA GLY A 260 7.00 8.64 -32.30
C GLY A 260 6.55 7.21 -31.97
N ILE A 261 6.26 6.44 -33.01
CA ILE A 261 6.14 4.97 -32.92
C ILE A 261 7.58 4.44 -32.92
N ASN A 262 7.93 3.53 -32.00
CA ASN A 262 9.29 3.00 -31.75
C ASN A 262 10.25 3.97 -31.06
N THR A 263 9.75 4.76 -30.10
CA THR A 263 10.57 5.70 -29.30
C THR A 263 10.22 5.61 -27.82
N GLN A 264 9.56 4.54 -27.38
CA GLN A 264 9.04 4.37 -26.03
C GLN A 264 9.70 3.16 -25.41
N ASP A 265 10.41 3.38 -24.33
CA ASP A 265 10.98 2.30 -23.52
C ASP A 265 9.86 1.55 -22.78
N CYS A 266 9.84 0.23 -22.91
CA CYS A 266 8.89 -0.64 -22.24
C CYS A 266 9.35 -1.08 -20.84
N ASP A 267 10.64 -0.96 -20.51
CA ASP A 267 11.18 -1.13 -19.16
C ASP A 267 12.39 -0.20 -18.89
N ASP A 268 12.09 1.00 -18.39
CA ASP A 268 13.02 2.07 -17.99
C ASP A 268 14.08 1.68 -16.94
N PHE A 269 14.00 0.47 -16.38
CA PHE A 269 14.98 -0.04 -15.43
C PHE A 269 15.96 -1.04 -16.03
N ALA A 270 15.81 -1.41 -17.31
CA ALA A 270 16.54 -2.46 -17.99
C ALA A 270 17.21 -1.94 -19.28
N ALA A 271 18.48 -1.54 -19.20
CA ALA A 271 19.23 -0.93 -20.32
C ALA A 271 19.46 -1.84 -21.56
N VAL A 272 18.92 -3.05 -21.55
CA VAL A 272 18.89 -3.99 -22.68
C VAL A 272 17.52 -4.03 -23.37
N THR A 273 16.54 -3.36 -22.79
CA THR A 273 15.14 -3.32 -23.19
C THR A 273 14.82 -1.93 -23.70
N TYR A 274 14.79 -1.76 -25.01
CA TYR A 274 14.50 -0.48 -25.66
C TYR A 274 14.07 -0.70 -27.11
N PRO A 275 13.38 0.28 -27.74
CA PRO A 275 12.94 0.17 -29.12
C PRO A 275 14.01 -0.31 -30.11
N GLY A 276 13.81 -1.50 -30.68
CA GLY A 276 14.71 -2.11 -31.65
C GLY A 276 16.01 -2.67 -31.04
N ALA A 277 16.01 -2.99 -29.75
CA ALA A 277 17.02 -3.87 -29.15
C ALA A 277 17.03 -5.26 -29.82
N THR A 278 17.92 -6.13 -29.36
CA THR A 278 17.92 -7.53 -29.79
C THR A 278 17.34 -8.34 -28.67
N GLU A 279 16.29 -9.11 -28.97
CA GLU A 279 15.71 -10.08 -28.04
C GLU A 279 16.78 -10.97 -27.43
N ILE A 280 16.75 -11.04 -26.10
CA ILE A 280 17.56 -11.94 -25.30
C ILE A 280 16.64 -12.94 -24.63
N CYS A 281 17.19 -14.11 -24.35
CA CYS A 281 16.42 -15.22 -23.81
C CYS A 281 16.16 -15.01 -22.30
N ASP A 282 15.24 -14.12 -21.97
CA ASP A 282 14.79 -13.83 -20.60
C ASP A 282 13.25 -13.73 -20.45
N GLY A 283 12.51 -13.85 -21.56
CA GLY A 283 11.04 -13.82 -21.58
C GLY A 283 10.44 -12.42 -21.51
N ASP A 284 11.27 -11.39 -21.56
CA ASP A 284 10.86 -9.99 -21.64
C ASP A 284 10.91 -9.51 -23.11
N ASP A 285 10.05 -8.56 -23.48
CA ASP A 285 10.02 -7.96 -24.83
C ASP A 285 11.11 -6.89 -24.89
N ASN A 286 12.33 -7.27 -25.23
CA ASN A 286 13.48 -6.37 -25.14
C ASN A 286 13.45 -5.30 -26.24
N ASP A 287 12.88 -5.57 -27.41
CA ASP A 287 12.83 -4.61 -28.51
C ASP A 287 11.59 -3.70 -28.53
N CYS A 288 10.70 -3.91 -27.55
CA CYS A 288 9.47 -3.15 -27.30
C CYS A 288 8.54 -3.08 -28.52
N ASP A 289 8.53 -4.11 -29.38
CA ASP A 289 7.61 -4.18 -30.52
C ASP A 289 6.23 -4.77 -30.19
N GLY A 290 6.06 -5.24 -28.95
CA GLY A 290 4.84 -5.82 -28.41
C GLY A 290 4.69 -7.31 -28.71
N THR A 291 5.73 -7.97 -29.22
CA THR A 291 5.73 -9.40 -29.53
C THR A 291 6.99 -10.10 -29.04
N LEU A 292 6.80 -11.08 -28.16
CA LEU A 292 7.87 -12.02 -27.83
C LEU A 292 8.14 -12.95 -29.02
N PRO A 293 9.41 -13.26 -29.34
CA PRO A 293 9.75 -14.34 -30.25
C PRO A 293 9.14 -15.67 -29.83
N ASP A 294 8.80 -16.52 -30.79
CA ASP A 294 8.28 -17.87 -30.53
C ASP A 294 9.21 -18.69 -29.62
N ASN A 295 10.52 -18.41 -29.60
CA ASN A 295 11.49 -19.14 -28.77
C ASN A 295 11.62 -18.61 -27.32
N GLU A 296 10.89 -17.57 -26.96
CA GLU A 296 10.86 -16.92 -25.63
C GLU A 296 9.46 -16.94 -25.02
N ALA A 297 8.50 -17.55 -25.70
CA ALA A 297 7.24 -17.92 -25.09
C ALA A 297 7.45 -19.12 -24.16
N ASP A 298 6.72 -19.13 -23.05
CA ASP A 298 6.54 -20.27 -22.13
C ASP A 298 5.08 -20.72 -22.29
N VAL A 299 4.83 -21.62 -23.24
CA VAL A 299 3.47 -21.96 -23.68
C VAL A 299 2.81 -22.96 -22.75
N ASP A 300 3.55 -23.87 -22.14
CA ASP A 300 3.05 -24.87 -21.18
C ASP A 300 3.16 -24.46 -19.70
N ALA A 301 3.82 -23.33 -19.42
CA ALA A 301 3.96 -22.72 -18.11
C ALA A 301 4.76 -23.54 -17.10
N ASP A 302 5.78 -24.29 -17.56
CA ASP A 302 6.78 -24.93 -16.68
C ASP A 302 7.88 -23.97 -16.20
N GLY A 303 7.97 -22.79 -16.81
CA GLY A 303 8.97 -21.76 -16.51
C GLY A 303 10.31 -21.94 -17.24
N GLN A 304 10.38 -22.79 -18.27
CA GLN A 304 11.54 -23.02 -19.12
C GLN A 304 11.26 -22.56 -20.54
N LEU A 305 11.99 -21.56 -21.02
CA LEU A 305 11.86 -21.11 -22.42
C LEU A 305 12.53 -22.08 -23.39
N ILE A 306 12.01 -22.20 -24.62
CA ILE A 306 12.66 -22.95 -25.72
C ILE A 306 14.13 -22.56 -25.88
N CYS A 307 14.44 -21.26 -25.85
CA CYS A 307 15.80 -20.77 -26.01
C CYS A 307 16.71 -21.06 -24.80
N GLU A 308 16.13 -21.38 -23.63
CA GLU A 308 16.83 -21.79 -22.43
C GLU A 308 16.99 -23.32 -22.32
N GLY A 309 16.42 -24.09 -23.26
CA GLY A 309 16.67 -25.52 -23.39
C GLY A 309 15.47 -26.43 -23.13
N ASP A 310 14.26 -25.87 -23.12
CA ASP A 310 13.04 -26.65 -23.30
C ASP A 310 12.99 -27.23 -24.74
N CYS A 311 12.62 -28.51 -24.81
CA CYS A 311 12.58 -29.27 -26.06
C CYS A 311 11.16 -29.51 -26.59
N ASP A 312 10.12 -29.26 -25.80
CA ASP A 312 8.72 -29.24 -26.21
C ASP A 312 7.85 -28.33 -25.33
N ASP A 313 7.85 -27.04 -25.65
CA ASP A 313 7.05 -25.93 -25.10
C ASP A 313 5.53 -26.15 -24.98
N ASN A 314 5.00 -27.30 -25.41
CA ASN A 314 3.59 -27.66 -25.23
C ASN A 314 3.38 -28.72 -24.13
N ASP A 315 4.44 -29.17 -23.47
CA ASP A 315 4.42 -30.21 -22.46
C ASP A 315 5.29 -29.84 -21.27
N ILE A 316 4.61 -29.48 -20.17
CA ILE A 316 5.18 -29.05 -18.88
C ILE A 316 6.20 -30.02 -18.26
N ASN A 317 6.32 -31.25 -18.79
CA ASN A 317 7.30 -32.22 -18.33
C ASN A 317 8.57 -32.25 -19.17
N ASN A 318 8.68 -31.51 -20.27
CA ASN A 318 9.73 -31.67 -21.27
C ASN A 318 10.74 -30.52 -21.27
N TYR A 319 11.50 -30.39 -20.19
CA TYR A 319 12.46 -29.29 -20.01
C TYR A 319 13.84 -29.72 -19.53
N SER A 320 14.83 -28.86 -19.77
CA SER A 320 16.23 -29.20 -19.49
C SER A 320 16.47 -29.60 -18.04
N GLY A 321 16.96 -30.83 -17.84
CA GLY A 321 17.32 -31.34 -16.52
C GLY A 321 16.14 -31.78 -15.65
N ASN A 322 14.93 -31.93 -16.22
CA ASN A 322 13.85 -32.65 -15.55
C ASN A 322 14.23 -34.12 -15.28
N THR A 323 13.38 -34.85 -14.56
CA THR A 323 13.50 -36.30 -14.40
C THR A 323 12.66 -37.00 -15.48
N GLU A 324 13.24 -37.98 -16.16
CA GLU A 324 12.53 -38.84 -17.10
C GLU A 324 11.34 -39.56 -16.43
N ILE A 325 10.21 -39.59 -17.12
CA ILE A 325 8.98 -40.30 -16.76
C ILE A 325 8.56 -41.19 -17.93
N CYS A 326 7.92 -42.32 -17.62
CA CYS A 326 7.62 -43.39 -18.59
C CYS A 326 6.49 -43.03 -19.58
N ASP A 327 6.65 -41.98 -20.38
CA ASP A 327 5.65 -41.46 -21.31
C ASP A 327 6.10 -41.50 -22.79
N GLY A 328 7.36 -41.85 -23.05
CA GLY A 328 7.98 -41.93 -24.37
C GLY A 328 8.56 -40.59 -24.86
N ALA A 329 8.56 -39.56 -24.04
CA ALA A 329 9.14 -38.25 -24.33
C ALA A 329 10.54 -38.10 -23.69
N ASP A 330 11.32 -37.15 -24.20
CA ASP A 330 12.63 -36.78 -23.63
C ASP A 330 12.41 -35.69 -22.61
N ASN A 331 11.95 -36.08 -21.41
CA ASN A 331 11.48 -35.11 -20.41
C ASN A 331 12.60 -34.19 -19.92
N ASN A 332 13.86 -34.64 -19.96
CA ASN A 332 15.01 -33.88 -19.50
C ASN A 332 15.79 -33.17 -20.62
N CYS A 333 15.32 -33.28 -21.87
CA CYS A 333 15.90 -32.68 -23.07
C CYS A 333 17.38 -33.03 -23.32
N ASN A 334 17.81 -34.24 -22.96
CA ASN A 334 19.17 -34.71 -23.21
C ASN A 334 19.35 -35.37 -24.58
N THR A 335 18.30 -35.35 -25.41
CA THR A 335 18.13 -35.99 -26.73
C THR A 335 17.76 -37.47 -26.69
N LEU A 336 17.41 -38.03 -25.52
CA LEU A 336 17.04 -39.43 -25.32
C LEU A 336 15.90 -39.54 -24.30
N ALA A 337 14.82 -40.25 -24.66
CA ALA A 337 13.86 -40.79 -23.69
C ALA A 337 14.50 -42.00 -23.01
N ASP A 338 15.06 -41.82 -21.81
CA ASP A 338 15.96 -42.78 -21.18
C ASP A 338 15.74 -43.02 -19.68
N MET A 339 14.47 -43.08 -19.26
CA MET A 339 14.10 -43.44 -17.88
C MET A 339 14.71 -44.77 -17.41
N ASP A 340 14.89 -45.73 -18.32
CA ASP A 340 15.57 -47.00 -18.06
C ASP A 340 16.69 -47.31 -19.06
N ALA A 341 17.36 -48.45 -18.88
CA ALA A 341 18.47 -48.86 -19.73
C ALA A 341 18.05 -49.30 -21.15
N ALA A 342 16.76 -49.54 -21.39
CA ALA A 342 16.21 -50.00 -22.65
C ALA A 342 15.70 -48.84 -23.53
N GLY A 343 15.37 -47.69 -22.93
CA GLY A 343 15.04 -46.44 -23.61
C GLY A 343 13.57 -46.29 -23.97
N GLU A 344 12.68 -46.52 -23.00
CA GLU A 344 11.22 -46.30 -23.10
C GLU A 344 10.56 -46.91 -24.34
N VAL A 345 11.06 -48.08 -24.75
CA VAL A 345 10.56 -48.80 -25.91
C VAL A 345 9.47 -49.78 -25.50
N ASP A 346 8.54 -50.03 -26.41
CA ASP A 346 7.58 -51.14 -26.37
C ASP A 346 8.05 -52.16 -27.41
N ASN A 347 8.82 -53.16 -26.99
CA ASN A 347 9.56 -54.04 -27.91
C ASN A 347 8.76 -55.27 -28.33
N ASP A 348 7.78 -55.73 -27.56
CA ASP A 348 6.86 -56.82 -27.94
C ASP A 348 5.49 -56.34 -28.47
N SER A 349 5.22 -55.03 -28.41
CA SER A 349 4.04 -54.35 -28.96
C SER A 349 2.73 -54.68 -28.26
N ASP A 350 2.76 -54.88 -26.94
CA ASP A 350 1.57 -55.07 -26.11
C ASP A 350 0.93 -53.76 -25.60
N GLY A 351 1.64 -52.63 -25.78
CA GLY A 351 1.19 -51.29 -25.38
C GLY A 351 1.82 -50.77 -24.09
N TYR A 352 2.66 -51.57 -23.41
CA TYR A 352 3.46 -51.14 -22.27
C TYR A 352 4.91 -50.90 -22.68
N ARG A 353 5.53 -49.89 -22.07
CA ARG A 353 6.94 -49.56 -22.31
C ARG A 353 7.81 -50.29 -21.29
N SER A 354 9.07 -50.52 -21.64
CA SER A 354 10.08 -51.16 -20.80
C SER A 354 10.17 -50.65 -19.35
N CYS A 355 9.89 -49.36 -19.13
CA CYS A 355 9.92 -48.76 -17.80
C CYS A 355 8.70 -49.12 -16.92
N ASN A 356 7.59 -49.53 -17.53
CA ASN A 356 6.37 -49.99 -16.86
C ASN A 356 6.09 -51.49 -17.09
N ASP A 357 6.97 -52.20 -17.79
CA ASP A 357 6.83 -53.61 -18.13
C ASP A 357 7.95 -54.42 -17.47
N CYS A 358 7.58 -55.39 -16.64
CA CYS A 358 8.52 -56.28 -15.98
C CYS A 358 9.23 -57.25 -16.96
N ASN A 359 8.70 -57.44 -18.17
CA ASN A 359 9.34 -58.16 -19.27
C ASN A 359 8.90 -57.69 -20.68
N ASP A 360 9.47 -56.59 -21.15
CA ASP A 360 9.33 -55.96 -22.49
C ASP A 360 9.76 -56.81 -23.72
N ASN A 361 9.89 -58.13 -23.56
CA ASN A 361 10.11 -59.05 -24.68
C ASN A 361 9.04 -60.15 -24.76
N ASP A 362 8.01 -60.08 -23.91
CA ASP A 362 6.96 -61.08 -23.78
C ASP A 362 5.59 -60.42 -23.53
N SER A 363 4.82 -60.24 -24.61
CA SER A 363 3.49 -59.59 -24.59
C SER A 363 2.43 -60.26 -23.70
N ASP A 364 2.72 -61.44 -23.16
CA ASP A 364 1.88 -62.15 -22.20
C ASP A 364 2.25 -61.80 -20.73
N ILE A 365 3.23 -60.93 -20.50
CA ILE A 365 3.71 -60.47 -19.19
C ILE A 365 3.72 -58.94 -19.20
N ASN A 366 2.69 -58.32 -18.64
CA ASN A 366 2.56 -56.86 -18.57
C ASN A 366 1.51 -56.45 -17.52
N PRO A 367 1.50 -55.17 -17.11
CA PRO A 367 0.53 -54.69 -16.13
C PRO A 367 -0.93 -55.00 -16.46
N GLY A 368 -1.63 -55.62 -15.51
CA GLY A 368 -3.06 -55.89 -15.60
C GLY A 368 -3.44 -57.13 -16.43
N VAL A 369 -2.47 -57.92 -16.90
CA VAL A 369 -2.71 -59.32 -17.26
C VAL A 369 -3.07 -60.13 -16.01
N ALA A 370 -3.72 -61.27 -16.17
CA ALA A 370 -3.97 -62.18 -15.04
C ALA A 370 -2.79 -63.14 -14.86
N GLU A 371 -2.39 -63.37 -13.62
CA GLU A 371 -1.33 -64.33 -13.27
C GLU A 371 -1.53 -65.73 -13.88
N VAL A 372 -0.45 -66.26 -14.44
CA VAL A 372 -0.40 -67.62 -15.02
C VAL A 372 0.15 -68.59 -13.98
N CYS A 373 -0.76 -69.16 -13.22
CA CYS A 373 -0.42 -69.98 -12.05
C CYS A 373 0.56 -71.13 -12.33
N GLY A 374 1.68 -71.12 -11.60
CA GLY A 374 2.65 -72.20 -11.53
C GLY A 374 3.76 -72.13 -12.58
N ASP A 375 3.90 -71.00 -13.28
CA ASP A 375 5.02 -70.73 -14.18
C ASP A 375 6.21 -70.04 -13.48
N GLY A 376 6.01 -69.52 -12.26
CA GLY A 376 7.04 -68.88 -11.46
C GLY A 376 7.40 -67.46 -11.91
N LEU A 377 6.61 -66.87 -12.81
CA LEU A 377 6.76 -65.52 -13.32
C LEU A 377 5.78 -64.59 -12.59
N ASP A 378 5.98 -63.30 -12.79
CA ASP A 378 5.09 -62.21 -12.37
C ASP A 378 4.51 -61.71 -13.69
N ASN A 379 3.32 -62.20 -14.06
CA ASN A 379 2.71 -61.93 -15.36
C ASN A 379 1.97 -60.58 -15.38
N ASP A 380 1.53 -60.10 -14.22
CA ASP A 380 0.79 -58.85 -14.06
C ASP A 380 1.66 -57.68 -13.56
N CYS A 381 2.95 -57.93 -13.34
CA CYS A 381 3.96 -56.98 -12.92
C CYS A 381 3.63 -56.25 -11.60
N ASP A 382 2.85 -56.87 -10.70
CA ASP A 382 2.53 -56.32 -9.38
C ASP A 382 3.67 -56.51 -8.35
N GLY A 383 4.73 -57.22 -8.74
CA GLY A 383 5.90 -57.55 -7.93
C GLY A 383 5.77 -58.85 -7.13
N LEU A 384 4.72 -59.65 -7.38
CA LEU A 384 4.41 -60.92 -6.73
C LEU A 384 4.29 -62.05 -7.76
N ASN A 385 5.33 -62.86 -7.88
CA ASN A 385 5.27 -64.06 -8.72
C ASN A 385 4.16 -65.03 -8.24
N ASP A 386 3.33 -65.50 -9.17
CA ASP A 386 2.23 -66.45 -8.93
C ASP A 386 1.36 -66.00 -7.75
N SER A 387 0.71 -64.82 -7.82
CA SER A 387 -0.07 -64.20 -6.74
C SER A 387 -1.40 -64.93 -6.37
N GLY A 388 -1.31 -66.24 -6.16
CA GLY A 388 -2.23 -67.07 -5.38
C GLY A 388 -1.44 -68.16 -4.64
N LEU A 389 -0.58 -67.74 -3.71
CA LEU A 389 0.05 -68.63 -2.74
C LEU A 389 -0.98 -68.99 -1.66
N ASP A 390 -1.12 -70.29 -1.37
CA ASP A 390 -1.85 -70.81 -0.20
C ASP A 390 -1.20 -70.27 1.10
N LEU A 391 -1.69 -69.15 1.61
CA LEU A 391 -1.03 -68.37 2.66
C LEU A 391 -1.13 -69.05 4.03
N ASP A 392 -2.19 -69.83 4.24
CA ASP A 392 -2.50 -70.46 5.51
C ASP A 392 -2.21 -71.98 5.56
N GLY A 393 -1.93 -72.58 4.41
CA GLY A 393 -1.39 -73.92 4.23
C GLY A 393 -2.44 -75.04 4.20
N ASP A 394 -3.68 -74.77 3.83
CA ASP A 394 -4.73 -75.79 3.73
C ASP A 394 -4.76 -76.57 2.39
N GLY A 395 -3.96 -76.12 1.43
CA GLY A 395 -3.81 -76.73 0.12
C GLY A 395 -4.67 -76.11 -0.99
N SER A 396 -5.37 -75.02 -0.72
CA SER A 396 -6.15 -74.26 -1.70
C SER A 396 -5.55 -72.86 -1.89
N PRO A 397 -5.02 -72.53 -3.08
CA PRO A 397 -4.51 -71.20 -3.34
C PRO A 397 -5.64 -70.15 -3.46
N GLY A 398 -5.38 -68.91 -3.04
CA GLY A 398 -6.27 -67.76 -3.24
C GLY A 398 -6.53 -67.42 -4.71
N LEU A 399 -7.61 -66.67 -4.97
CA LEU A 399 -7.92 -66.12 -6.29
C LEU A 399 -6.79 -65.18 -6.75
N PRO A 400 -6.37 -65.22 -8.04
CA PRO A 400 -6.98 -65.92 -9.17
C PRO A 400 -6.50 -67.37 -9.39
N CYS A 401 -5.57 -67.89 -8.58
CA CYS A 401 -4.96 -69.21 -8.78
C CYS A 401 -5.65 -70.39 -8.07
N GLY A 402 -6.65 -70.11 -7.24
CA GLY A 402 -7.62 -71.07 -6.74
C GLY A 402 -8.88 -70.40 -6.21
N ASP A 403 -9.81 -71.18 -5.67
CA ASP A 403 -11.14 -70.71 -5.26
C ASP A 403 -11.22 -70.46 -3.73
N ASP A 404 -10.08 -70.18 -3.07
CA ASP A 404 -10.07 -69.91 -1.63
C ASP A 404 -10.68 -68.54 -1.29
N CYS A 405 -11.84 -68.58 -0.64
CA CYS A 405 -12.59 -67.42 -0.20
C CYS A 405 -12.04 -66.78 1.08
N ASN A 406 -11.08 -67.40 1.77
CA ASN A 406 -10.32 -66.78 2.85
C ASN A 406 -8.90 -67.35 3.02
N ASP A 407 -8.00 -66.84 2.18
CA ASP A 407 -6.55 -67.13 2.13
C ASP A 407 -5.76 -66.75 3.40
N ASN A 408 -6.41 -66.44 4.52
CA ASN A 408 -5.75 -66.25 5.82
C ASN A 408 -6.27 -67.22 6.89
N ASN A 409 -7.18 -68.13 6.55
CA ASN A 409 -7.83 -69.02 7.48
C ASN A 409 -7.94 -70.47 6.95
N PRO A 410 -7.08 -71.41 7.44
CA PRO A 410 -6.85 -72.73 6.84
C PRO A 410 -7.96 -73.76 7.07
N ILE A 411 -9.15 -73.27 7.43
CA ILE A 411 -10.39 -74.02 7.64
C ILE A 411 -11.52 -73.49 6.75
N ILE A 412 -11.24 -72.48 5.91
CA ILE A 412 -12.16 -71.92 4.93
C ILE A 412 -11.49 -72.10 3.57
N TYR A 413 -11.95 -73.09 2.81
CA TYR A 413 -11.41 -73.42 1.50
C TYR A 413 -12.36 -74.33 0.70
N PRO A 414 -12.25 -74.37 -0.63
CA PRO A 414 -13.04 -75.23 -1.50
C PRO A 414 -13.16 -76.69 -1.04
N GLY A 415 -14.35 -77.08 -0.60
CA GLY A 415 -14.65 -78.43 -0.11
C GLY A 415 -14.33 -78.70 1.36
N ALA A 416 -14.15 -77.65 2.18
CA ALA A 416 -14.26 -77.73 3.62
C ALA A 416 -15.70 -78.07 4.06
N TYR A 417 -15.98 -78.03 5.37
CA TYR A 417 -17.32 -78.26 5.91
C TYR A 417 -17.82 -76.96 6.54
N ASP A 418 -19.01 -76.51 6.14
CA ASP A 418 -19.64 -75.31 6.70
C ASP A 418 -19.99 -75.48 8.19
N ASP A 419 -19.32 -74.70 9.04
CA ASP A 419 -19.66 -74.59 10.44
C ASP A 419 -20.69 -73.46 10.63
N CYS A 420 -21.97 -73.81 10.70
CA CYS A 420 -23.05 -72.83 10.86
C CYS A 420 -22.95 -71.95 12.13
N SER A 421 -21.98 -72.16 13.01
CA SER A 421 -21.76 -71.36 14.21
C SER A 421 -20.90 -70.11 14.01
N ASP A 422 -20.15 -70.01 12.91
CA ASP A 422 -19.34 -68.83 12.59
C ASP A 422 -19.95 -67.94 11.49
N LEU A 423 -21.00 -68.41 10.82
CA LEU A 423 -21.71 -67.72 9.72
C LEU A 423 -20.80 -67.41 8.52
N LEU A 424 -19.69 -68.15 8.38
CA LEU A 424 -18.80 -68.07 7.23
C LEU A 424 -19.14 -69.20 6.25
N ASP A 425 -18.99 -68.91 4.97
CA ASP A 425 -19.01 -69.94 3.92
C ASP A 425 -17.62 -70.57 3.96
N ASN A 426 -17.51 -71.72 4.65
CA ASN A 426 -16.23 -72.37 4.85
C ASN A 426 -15.81 -73.14 3.60
N ASP A 427 -16.74 -73.58 2.75
CA ASP A 427 -16.43 -74.41 1.58
C ASP A 427 -16.42 -73.66 0.23
N CYS A 428 -16.64 -72.35 0.28
CA CYS A 428 -16.54 -71.40 -0.82
C CYS A 428 -17.47 -71.73 -2.02
N ASP A 429 -18.56 -72.47 -1.80
CA ASP A 429 -19.52 -72.82 -2.84
C ASP A 429 -20.58 -71.73 -3.07
N GLY A 430 -20.52 -70.63 -2.30
CA GLY A 430 -21.43 -69.50 -2.36
C GLY A 430 -22.75 -69.74 -1.64
N VAL A 431 -22.89 -70.84 -0.90
CA VAL A 431 -24.04 -71.13 -0.05
C VAL A 431 -23.60 -71.51 1.36
N LEU A 432 -24.11 -70.79 2.37
CA LEU A 432 -24.02 -71.24 3.75
C LEU A 432 -24.87 -72.52 3.89
N ASN A 433 -24.28 -73.71 3.77
CA ASN A 433 -25.06 -74.94 3.79
C ASN A 433 -25.61 -75.19 5.20
N SER A 434 -26.93 -75.03 5.33
CA SER A 434 -27.70 -75.37 6.52
C SER A 434 -28.21 -76.80 6.41
N ASP A 435 -27.71 -77.68 7.27
CA ASP A 435 -28.42 -78.92 7.59
C ASP A 435 -29.71 -78.56 8.36
N GLU A 436 -30.79 -78.45 7.58
CA GLU A 436 -32.22 -78.46 7.91
C GLU A 436 -32.84 -77.32 8.74
N ASP A 437 -33.88 -76.74 8.12
CA ASP A 437 -35.03 -75.97 8.65
C ASP A 437 -34.85 -74.48 9.04
N ASP A 438 -35.47 -73.66 8.18
CA ASP A 438 -36.24 -72.44 8.49
C ASP A 438 -35.51 -71.18 8.99
N LEU A 439 -35.24 -70.29 8.02
CA LEU A 439 -35.60 -68.86 8.01
C LEU A 439 -35.78 -68.16 9.37
N TYR A 440 -34.73 -67.51 9.90
CA TYR A 440 -34.84 -66.22 10.60
C TYR A 440 -33.45 -65.68 11.03
N GLU A 441 -32.93 -64.70 10.31
CA GLU A 441 -31.81 -63.85 10.75
C GLU A 441 -32.41 -62.66 11.53
N ALA A 442 -31.95 -62.48 12.77
CA ALA A 442 -32.01 -61.20 13.47
C ALA A 442 -30.94 -61.18 14.56
N ASN A 443 -29.86 -60.45 14.33
CA ASN A 443 -29.05 -59.92 15.41
C ASN A 443 -29.10 -58.38 15.37
N GLU A 444 -29.82 -57.80 16.32
CA GLU A 444 -29.73 -56.38 16.66
C GLU A 444 -28.46 -56.14 17.50
N SER A 445 -27.68 -55.15 17.12
CA SER A 445 -26.82 -54.40 18.04
C SER A 445 -26.72 -52.95 17.54
N GLY A 446 -27.50 -52.06 18.15
CA GLY A 446 -27.68 -50.68 17.67
C GLY A 446 -26.65 -49.66 18.18
N ILE A 447 -26.92 -48.38 17.90
CA ILE A 447 -26.77 -47.20 18.78
C ILE A 447 -27.37 -45.96 18.05
N THR A 448 -28.37 -45.34 18.69
CA THR A 448 -28.88 -43.96 18.53
C THR A 448 -28.48 -43.13 17.28
N SER A 449 -29.36 -43.10 16.27
CA SER A 449 -29.79 -41.93 15.46
C SER A 449 -30.86 -42.40 14.46
N PRO A 450 -32.04 -41.76 14.30
CA PRO A 450 -32.93 -42.11 13.20
C PRO A 450 -32.45 -41.38 11.94
N GLY A 451 -31.39 -41.91 11.33
CA GLY A 451 -31.24 -41.83 9.87
C GLY A 451 -32.07 -42.97 9.30
N TYR A 452 -33.02 -42.64 8.44
CA TYR A 452 -33.86 -43.62 7.76
C TYR A 452 -32.99 -44.37 6.74
N GLU A 453 -32.41 -45.51 7.12
CA GLU A 453 -32.03 -46.55 6.16
C GLU A 453 -33.21 -47.51 6.02
N LEU A 454 -33.79 -47.54 4.83
CA LEU A 454 -34.95 -48.37 4.49
C LEU A 454 -34.52 -49.84 4.37
N SER A 455 -34.71 -50.63 5.42
CA SER A 455 -34.95 -52.07 5.27
C SER A 455 -36.45 -52.31 5.15
N GLY A 456 -36.85 -52.99 4.07
CA GLY A 456 -38.22 -53.02 3.58
C GLY A 456 -39.25 -53.63 4.55
N GLN A 457 -40.27 -52.83 4.91
CA GLN A 457 -41.69 -53.10 4.63
C GLN A 457 -42.53 -51.82 4.88
N GLY A 458 -42.83 -51.07 3.80
CA GLY A 458 -43.89 -50.05 3.66
C GLY A 458 -43.42 -48.58 3.73
N PRO A 459 -44.11 -47.60 3.09
CA PRO A 459 -44.98 -47.66 1.90
C PRO A 459 -44.14 -47.66 0.61
N ASP A 460 -44.73 -48.06 -0.52
CA ASP A 460 -44.07 -48.02 -1.84
C ASP A 460 -43.61 -46.58 -2.16
N ILE A 461 -42.30 -46.35 -2.19
CA ILE A 461 -41.73 -45.18 -2.86
C ILE A 461 -41.54 -45.59 -4.32
N ASP A 462 -42.53 -45.26 -5.16
CA ASP A 462 -42.39 -45.38 -6.61
C ASP A 462 -41.47 -44.26 -7.11
N VAL A 463 -40.17 -44.55 -7.23
CA VAL A 463 -39.23 -43.64 -7.90
C VAL A 463 -39.29 -43.92 -9.41
N GLU A 464 -40.11 -43.17 -10.13
CA GLU A 464 -40.25 -43.29 -11.58
C GLU A 464 -39.32 -42.30 -12.28
N PHE A 465 -38.19 -42.78 -12.81
CA PHE A 465 -37.27 -41.97 -13.60
C PHE A 465 -37.81 -41.81 -15.02
N THR A 466 -38.07 -40.57 -15.43
CA THR A 466 -38.39 -40.26 -16.83
C THR A 466 -37.24 -39.46 -17.42
N ALA A 467 -36.48 -40.05 -18.36
CA ALA A 467 -35.43 -39.33 -19.06
C ALA A 467 -36.01 -38.10 -19.79
N PRO A 468 -35.42 -36.90 -19.66
CA PRO A 468 -35.88 -35.73 -20.40
C PRO A 468 -35.72 -35.97 -21.90
N ALA A 469 -36.68 -35.47 -22.69
CA ALA A 469 -36.76 -35.69 -24.13
C ALA A 469 -35.69 -34.96 -24.98
N SER A 470 -34.56 -34.56 -24.39
CA SER A 470 -33.47 -33.86 -25.07
C SER A 470 -32.14 -34.03 -24.34
N GLY A 471 -31.46 -35.13 -24.68
CA GLY A 471 -30.01 -35.21 -24.87
C GLY A 471 -29.08 -34.80 -23.73
N CYS A 472 -28.92 -35.69 -22.74
CA CYS A 472 -27.65 -36.10 -22.15
C CYS A 472 -27.79 -37.59 -21.81
N TYR A 473 -26.85 -38.44 -22.25
CA TYR A 473 -26.83 -39.87 -21.89
C TYR A 473 -25.37 -40.31 -21.78
N PHE A 474 -24.98 -40.84 -20.63
CA PHE A 474 -23.78 -41.67 -20.44
C PHE A 474 -24.13 -42.77 -19.43
N ASP A 475 -23.65 -43.99 -19.70
CA ASP A 475 -23.84 -45.24 -18.96
C ASP A 475 -22.50 -45.97 -19.05
N LEU A 476 -22.09 -46.72 -18.02
CA LEU A 476 -21.64 -48.13 -18.11
C LEU A 476 -21.11 -48.69 -16.76
N ASN A 477 -21.94 -49.52 -16.12
CA ASN A 477 -21.67 -50.68 -15.25
C ASN A 477 -20.56 -50.66 -14.16
N ALA A 478 -21.00 -50.65 -12.89
CA ALA A 478 -20.56 -51.59 -11.84
C ALA A 478 -21.74 -51.90 -10.89
N ALA A 479 -21.79 -53.10 -10.31
CA ALA A 479 -22.97 -53.62 -9.63
C ALA A 479 -23.15 -53.12 -8.19
N TYR A 480 -23.70 -51.91 -7.99
CA TYR A 480 -24.39 -51.46 -6.75
C TYR A 480 -25.51 -50.46 -7.13
N LEU A 481 -26.42 -50.14 -6.20
CA LEU A 481 -27.56 -49.23 -6.43
C LEU A 481 -27.09 -47.78 -6.64
N GLU A 482 -26.92 -47.38 -7.90
CA GLU A 482 -26.45 -46.04 -8.31
C GLU A 482 -27.63 -45.21 -8.86
N PHE A 483 -27.77 -43.95 -8.43
CA PHE A 483 -28.81 -43.02 -8.90
C PHE A 483 -28.18 -42.02 -9.89
N SER A 484 -28.38 -42.21 -11.20
CA SER A 484 -27.87 -41.29 -12.22
C SER A 484 -28.57 -39.92 -12.19
N PRO A 485 -27.93 -38.84 -12.69
CA PRO A 485 -28.59 -37.55 -12.92
C PRO A 485 -29.88 -37.71 -13.73
N GLY A 486 -30.96 -37.04 -13.32
CA GLY A 486 -32.27 -37.21 -13.94
C GLY A 486 -33.45 -36.58 -13.20
N ALA A 487 -34.64 -36.77 -13.77
CA ALA A 487 -35.89 -36.38 -13.14
C ALA A 487 -36.36 -37.48 -12.19
N GLY A 488 -36.64 -37.12 -10.94
CA GLY A 488 -37.13 -38.02 -9.90
C GLY A 488 -38.33 -37.44 -9.15
N SER A 489 -39.12 -38.32 -8.55
CA SER A 489 -40.19 -37.95 -7.63
C SER A 489 -40.05 -38.76 -6.36
N VAL A 490 -40.10 -38.09 -5.20
CA VAL A 490 -40.13 -38.73 -3.89
C VAL A 490 -41.35 -38.26 -3.12
N GLN A 491 -41.95 -39.19 -2.39
CA GLN A 491 -43.10 -38.92 -1.54
C GLN A 491 -42.76 -39.31 -0.11
N GLY A 492 -43.23 -38.51 0.84
CA GLY A 492 -42.96 -38.73 2.25
C GLY A 492 -44.06 -38.20 3.15
N ASN A 493 -43.99 -38.55 4.42
CA ASN A 493 -44.91 -38.10 5.44
C ASN A 493 -44.17 -37.91 6.77
N PHE A 494 -44.29 -36.72 7.36
CA PHE A 494 -43.66 -36.38 8.64
C PHE A 494 -44.31 -37.06 9.84
N SER A 495 -43.70 -38.11 10.35
CA SER A 495 -44.26 -38.86 11.48
C SER A 495 -44.31 -38.05 12.80
N HIS A 496 -43.50 -37.00 12.96
CA HIS A 496 -43.42 -36.19 14.18
C HIS A 496 -43.08 -34.72 13.90
N SER A 497 -43.25 -33.85 14.90
CA SER A 497 -43.04 -32.41 14.74
C SER A 497 -41.58 -31.94 14.70
N ASN A 498 -40.64 -32.87 14.89
CA ASN A 498 -39.20 -32.67 14.84
C ASN A 498 -38.55 -33.57 13.79
N ASP A 499 -39.38 -34.16 12.94
CA ASP A 499 -38.95 -35.08 11.90
C ASP A 499 -38.30 -34.29 10.77
N LEU A 500 -37.21 -34.83 10.25
CA LEU A 500 -36.35 -34.20 9.26
C LEU A 500 -36.02 -35.26 8.23
N ASP A 501 -36.60 -35.11 7.03
CA ASP A 501 -36.34 -36.01 5.93
C ASP A 501 -35.18 -35.45 5.11
N ILE A 502 -34.16 -36.28 4.93
CA ILE A 502 -32.95 -35.96 4.17
C ILE A 502 -32.84 -37.01 3.08
N TYR A 503 -32.79 -36.54 1.84
CA TYR A 503 -32.48 -37.36 0.69
C TYR A 503 -31.09 -36.96 0.21
N GLU A 504 -30.17 -37.91 0.30
CA GLU A 504 -28.80 -37.79 -0.20
C GLU A 504 -28.74 -38.50 -1.55
N ILE A 505 -28.19 -37.80 -2.53
CA ILE A 505 -28.09 -38.27 -3.91
C ILE A 505 -26.62 -38.12 -4.27
N GLU A 506 -25.91 -39.25 -4.20
CA GLU A 506 -24.55 -39.35 -4.70
C GLU A 506 -24.60 -39.42 -6.23
N THR A 507 -23.86 -38.52 -6.89
CA THR A 507 -23.77 -38.50 -8.35
C THR A 507 -22.41 -39.01 -8.84
N SER A 508 -21.85 -39.99 -8.13
CA SER A 508 -20.64 -40.71 -8.53
C SER A 508 -20.88 -41.35 -9.90
N GLY A 509 -20.44 -40.71 -10.97
CA GLY A 509 -20.85 -41.11 -12.32
C GLY A 509 -20.58 -40.11 -13.45
N LEU A 510 -20.06 -38.91 -13.19
CA LEU A 510 -19.35 -38.16 -14.23
C LEU A 510 -17.98 -38.83 -14.44
N SER A 511 -17.97 -39.89 -15.25
CA SER A 511 -16.71 -40.55 -15.65
C SER A 511 -15.82 -39.58 -16.44
N THR A 512 -14.55 -39.94 -16.57
CA THR A 512 -13.43 -39.17 -17.14
C THR A 512 -13.59 -38.71 -18.61
N GLU A 513 -14.81 -38.70 -19.15
CA GLU A 513 -15.19 -38.11 -20.44
C GLU A 513 -15.57 -36.62 -20.35
N ALA A 514 -15.50 -36.01 -19.15
CA ALA A 514 -15.52 -34.55 -18.97
C ALA A 514 -14.42 -33.82 -19.77
N LEU A 515 -13.35 -34.53 -20.20
CA LEU A 515 -12.34 -34.00 -21.14
C LEU A 515 -12.91 -33.68 -22.54
N ILE A 516 -13.96 -34.36 -23.00
CA ILE A 516 -14.59 -34.07 -24.31
C ILE A 516 -15.44 -32.78 -24.23
N LEU A 517 -15.90 -32.41 -23.03
CA LEU A 517 -16.59 -31.14 -22.76
C LEU A 517 -15.61 -29.95 -22.74
N ILE A 518 -14.39 -30.15 -22.22
CA ILE A 518 -13.30 -29.16 -22.25
C ILE A 518 -12.85 -28.90 -23.71
N ALA A 519 -12.87 -29.91 -24.59
CA ALA A 519 -12.62 -29.71 -26.02
C ALA A 519 -13.73 -28.92 -26.76
N GLY A 520 -14.95 -28.87 -26.21
CA GLY A 520 -16.06 -28.04 -26.71
C GLY A 520 -15.97 -26.56 -26.28
N LEU A 521 -15.41 -26.30 -25.10
CA LEU A 521 -15.21 -24.95 -24.56
C LEU A 521 -14.13 -24.16 -25.33
N THR A 522 -13.11 -24.83 -25.88
CA THR A 522 -12.11 -24.21 -26.75
C THR A 522 -12.62 -23.91 -28.17
N THR A 523 -13.74 -24.52 -28.60
CA THR A 523 -14.32 -24.35 -29.94
C THR A 523 -15.57 -23.46 -29.99
N GLY A 524 -16.00 -22.90 -28.85
CA GLY A 524 -17.04 -21.86 -28.79
C GLY A 524 -18.49 -22.37 -28.88
N THR A 525 -18.74 -23.66 -28.69
CA THR A 525 -20.09 -24.18 -28.41
C THR A 525 -20.30 -24.25 -26.91
N ALA A 526 -21.09 -23.32 -26.38
CA ALA A 526 -21.52 -23.34 -24.98
C ALA A 526 -22.17 -24.70 -24.65
N ILE A 527 -21.93 -25.20 -23.43
CA ILE A 527 -22.78 -26.19 -22.79
C ILE A 527 -24.24 -25.80 -23.07
N PRO A 528 -25.11 -26.71 -23.54
CA PRO A 528 -26.52 -26.38 -23.73
C PRO A 528 -27.03 -25.76 -22.43
N GLN A 529 -27.66 -24.58 -22.52
CA GLN A 529 -28.09 -23.80 -21.34
C GLN A 529 -29.02 -24.60 -20.39
N ASP A 530 -29.53 -25.74 -20.86
CA ASP A 530 -30.38 -26.69 -20.14
C ASP A 530 -29.59 -27.71 -19.28
N CYS A 531 -28.25 -27.77 -19.35
CA CYS A 531 -27.41 -28.75 -18.63
C CYS A 531 -26.86 -28.24 -17.29
N ASP A 532 -27.01 -26.94 -17.00
CA ASP A 532 -26.55 -26.33 -15.75
C ASP A 532 -27.73 -25.90 -14.87
N GLU A 533 -28.97 -25.95 -15.39
CA GLU A 533 -30.18 -25.49 -14.72
C GLU A 533 -31.07 -26.65 -14.25
N GLY A 534 -31.35 -26.67 -12.94
CA GLY A 534 -32.19 -27.67 -12.29
C GLY A 534 -33.36 -27.05 -11.54
N TYR A 535 -34.31 -27.88 -11.12
CA TYR A 535 -35.41 -27.41 -10.28
C TYR A 535 -35.87 -28.45 -9.28
N ILE A 536 -36.41 -27.97 -8.17
CA ILE A 536 -37.16 -28.75 -7.19
C ILE A 536 -38.54 -28.13 -7.08
N SER A 537 -39.57 -28.94 -7.27
CA SER A 537 -40.95 -28.57 -7.01
C SER A 537 -41.54 -29.48 -5.95
N TRP A 538 -42.42 -28.93 -5.12
CA TRP A 538 -43.04 -29.68 -4.05
C TRP A 538 -44.51 -29.34 -3.93
N THR A 539 -45.26 -30.32 -3.44
CA THR A 539 -46.62 -30.16 -2.98
C THR A 539 -46.79 -30.86 -1.64
N SER A 540 -47.48 -30.24 -0.72
CA SER A 540 -47.75 -30.77 0.61
C SER A 540 -49.10 -30.27 1.10
N SER A 541 -49.72 -31.06 1.98
CA SER A 541 -50.98 -30.67 2.61
C SER A 541 -50.84 -29.53 3.63
N GLU A 542 -49.62 -29.25 4.13
CA GLU A 542 -49.30 -28.10 4.99
C GLU A 542 -47.96 -27.46 4.58
N PRO A 543 -47.61 -26.23 5.02
CA PRO A 543 -46.35 -25.60 4.64
C PRO A 543 -45.11 -26.33 5.18
N ILE A 544 -44.14 -26.57 4.29
CA ILE A 544 -42.85 -27.21 4.57
C ILE A 544 -41.70 -26.30 4.10
N ASN A 545 -40.51 -26.49 4.67
CA ASN A 545 -39.26 -25.91 4.20
C ASN A 545 -38.51 -26.94 3.36
N ILE A 546 -38.06 -26.53 2.19
CA ILE A 546 -37.16 -27.29 1.32
C ILE A 546 -35.82 -26.57 1.28
N ILE A 547 -34.73 -27.31 1.45
CA ILE A 547 -33.36 -26.82 1.34
C ILE A 547 -32.60 -27.78 0.43
N LEU A 548 -31.96 -27.24 -0.61
CA LEU A 548 -31.00 -27.96 -1.43
C LEU A 548 -29.59 -27.53 -1.05
N GLU A 549 -28.76 -28.49 -0.69
CA GLU A 549 -27.32 -28.34 -0.50
C GLU A 549 -26.57 -29.07 -1.61
N VAL A 550 -25.48 -28.45 -2.08
CA VAL A 550 -24.51 -29.02 -3.04
C VAL A 550 -23.14 -28.85 -2.41
N ASP A 551 -22.41 -29.93 -2.20
CA ASP A 551 -21.09 -29.95 -1.52
C ASP A 551 -21.10 -29.21 -0.17
N GLY A 552 -22.19 -29.38 0.57
CA GLY A 552 -22.41 -28.73 1.87
C GLY A 552 -22.77 -27.25 1.81
N ALA A 553 -22.89 -26.64 0.62
CA ALA A 553 -23.35 -25.27 0.43
C ALA A 553 -24.84 -25.22 0.06
N GLN A 554 -25.62 -24.43 0.77
CA GLN A 554 -27.04 -24.23 0.48
C GLN A 554 -27.24 -23.37 -0.78
N VAL A 555 -27.75 -23.97 -1.87
CA VAL A 555 -27.91 -23.31 -3.18
C VAL A 555 -29.34 -22.90 -3.49
N ALA A 556 -30.35 -23.54 -2.89
CA ALA A 556 -31.75 -23.17 -3.08
C ALA A 556 -32.60 -23.46 -1.85
N THR A 557 -33.63 -22.63 -1.61
CA THR A 557 -34.61 -22.86 -0.55
C THR A 557 -36.01 -22.41 -0.92
N GLY A 558 -37.00 -23.06 -0.32
CA GLY A 558 -38.39 -22.69 -0.45
C GLY A 558 -39.18 -22.97 0.83
N SER A 559 -40.22 -22.18 1.09
CA SER A 559 -41.11 -22.39 2.23
C SER A 559 -42.56 -22.13 1.86
N SER A 560 -43.32 -23.19 1.63
CA SER A 560 -44.74 -23.13 1.27
C SER A 560 -45.37 -24.52 1.27
N ALA A 561 -46.71 -24.59 1.21
CA ALA A 561 -47.42 -25.85 0.97
C ALA A 561 -47.25 -26.36 -0.46
N SER A 562 -46.89 -25.49 -1.40
CA SER A 562 -46.50 -25.88 -2.75
C SER A 562 -45.61 -24.81 -3.38
N GLY A 563 -44.61 -25.20 -4.13
CA GLY A 563 -43.69 -24.26 -4.75
C GLY A 563 -42.73 -24.92 -5.72
N THR A 564 -41.97 -24.09 -6.41
CA THR A 564 -40.85 -24.49 -7.26
C THR A 564 -39.69 -23.56 -6.97
N THR A 565 -38.50 -24.11 -6.78
CA THR A 565 -37.25 -23.36 -6.71
C THR A 565 -36.32 -23.90 -7.79
N ASN A 566 -35.73 -22.99 -8.55
CA ASN A 566 -34.71 -23.33 -9.54
C ASN A 566 -33.33 -23.13 -8.90
N PHE A 567 -32.35 -23.83 -9.43
CA PHE A 567 -30.95 -23.66 -9.09
C PHE A 567 -30.09 -23.82 -10.34
N THR A 568 -28.87 -23.29 -10.27
CA THR A 568 -27.88 -23.44 -11.34
C THR A 568 -26.61 -24.01 -10.73
N LEU A 569 -25.98 -24.95 -11.41
CA LEU A 569 -24.71 -25.54 -11.04
C LEU A 569 -23.61 -25.00 -11.94
N ASP A 570 -22.48 -24.63 -11.35
CA ASP A 570 -21.28 -24.31 -12.13
C ASP A 570 -20.49 -25.60 -12.31
N ILE A 571 -20.73 -26.30 -13.42
CA ILE A 571 -20.09 -27.59 -13.71
C ILE A 571 -18.60 -27.46 -14.07
N THR A 572 -18.05 -26.24 -14.16
CA THR A 572 -16.63 -26.03 -14.44
C THR A 572 -15.73 -26.23 -13.22
N GLU A 573 -16.29 -26.24 -12.01
CA GLU A 573 -15.51 -26.33 -10.76
C GLU A 573 -15.73 -27.65 -9.98
N LEU A 574 -16.61 -28.56 -10.43
CA LEU A 574 -17.08 -29.71 -9.64
C LEU A 574 -16.79 -31.05 -10.33
N PHE A 575 -15.88 -31.84 -9.76
CA PHE A 575 -15.51 -33.17 -10.29
C PHE A 575 -16.34 -34.34 -9.75
N SER A 576 -17.22 -34.12 -8.77
CA SER A 576 -18.22 -35.09 -8.27
C SER A 576 -19.10 -34.38 -7.23
N PRO A 577 -20.19 -33.71 -7.62
CA PRO A 577 -21.01 -32.98 -6.67
C PRO A 577 -21.89 -33.89 -5.80
N ASP A 578 -21.91 -33.62 -4.49
CA ASP A 578 -22.80 -34.29 -3.54
C ASP A 578 -24.06 -33.45 -3.33
N PHE A 579 -25.23 -34.03 -3.62
CA PHE A 579 -26.52 -33.34 -3.48
C PHE A 579 -27.30 -33.82 -2.27
N ARG A 580 -27.89 -32.85 -1.58
CA ARG A 580 -28.76 -33.13 -0.43
C ARG A 580 -30.02 -32.29 -0.46
N ILE A 581 -31.17 -32.95 -0.50
CA ILE A 581 -32.49 -32.32 -0.36
C ILE A 581 -32.98 -32.55 1.07
N ILE A 582 -33.13 -31.46 1.81
CA ILE A 582 -33.57 -31.47 3.20
C ILE A 582 -34.99 -30.91 3.27
N VAL A 583 -35.91 -31.69 3.82
CA VAL A 583 -37.32 -31.36 4.00
C VAL A 583 -37.58 -31.16 5.48
N GLN A 584 -37.96 -29.95 5.88
CA GLN A 584 -38.24 -29.62 7.27
C GLN A 584 -39.68 -29.18 7.44
N GLN A 585 -40.32 -29.63 8.51
CA GLN A 585 -41.64 -29.12 8.87
C GLN A 585 -41.58 -27.64 9.27
N THR A 586 -42.59 -26.84 8.87
CA THR A 586 -42.77 -25.49 9.42
C THR A 586 -43.78 -25.48 10.55
N GLY A 587 -43.34 -25.03 11.73
CA GLY A 587 -44.20 -24.88 12.91
C GLY A 587 -44.46 -26.19 13.68
N SER A 588 -45.32 -26.12 14.69
CA SER A 588 -45.69 -27.25 15.55
C SER A 588 -47.13 -27.65 15.26
N TRP A 589 -47.33 -28.83 14.67
CA TRP A 589 -48.67 -29.37 14.36
C TRP A 589 -49.10 -30.40 15.41
N LEU A 590 -50.39 -30.40 15.72
CA LEU A 590 -50.99 -31.36 16.64
C LEU A 590 -51.43 -32.62 15.87
N PRO A 591 -51.31 -33.83 16.46
CA PRO A 591 -51.66 -35.09 15.80
C PRO A 591 -53.13 -35.10 15.34
N THR A 592 -53.39 -35.66 14.16
CA THR A 592 -54.77 -35.87 13.69
C THR A 592 -55.45 -36.99 14.48
N VAL A 593 -56.79 -37.01 14.44
CA VAL A 593 -57.63 -37.96 15.20
C VAL A 593 -57.44 -39.43 14.80
N ASP A 594 -56.76 -39.69 13.68
CA ASP A 594 -56.64 -41.00 13.06
C ASP A 594 -55.27 -41.67 13.35
N GLY A 595 -54.42 -41.02 14.14
CA GLY A 595 -53.10 -41.54 14.53
C GLY A 595 -52.03 -41.45 13.45
N THR A 596 -52.35 -40.89 12.28
CA THR A 596 -51.35 -40.39 11.33
C THR A 596 -50.88 -39.02 11.77
N CYS A 597 -49.58 -38.92 12.03
CA CYS A 597 -48.91 -37.67 12.29
C CYS A 597 -48.25 -37.25 10.97
N GLY A 598 -48.51 -36.02 10.52
CA GLY A 598 -47.78 -35.40 9.42
C GLY A 598 -48.61 -35.04 8.19
N PRO A 599 -48.34 -33.90 7.54
CA PRO A 599 -48.80 -33.66 6.18
C PRO A 599 -48.05 -34.57 5.21
N ASP A 600 -48.77 -35.21 4.29
CA ASP A 600 -48.15 -35.86 3.14
C ASP A 600 -47.50 -34.79 2.25
N TYR A 601 -46.36 -35.12 1.66
CA TYR A 601 -45.69 -34.30 0.67
C TYR A 601 -45.18 -35.14 -0.50
N THR A 602 -45.05 -34.48 -1.65
CA THR A 602 -44.42 -34.97 -2.86
C THR A 602 -43.41 -33.94 -3.33
N ILE A 603 -42.22 -34.39 -3.68
CA ILE A 603 -41.14 -33.57 -4.24
C ILE A 603 -40.79 -34.15 -5.59
N ASP A 604 -40.96 -33.33 -6.63
CA ASP A 604 -40.47 -33.63 -7.97
C ASP A 604 -39.24 -32.78 -8.21
N PHE A 605 -38.14 -33.41 -8.62
CA PHE A 605 -36.88 -32.73 -8.85
C PHE A 605 -36.26 -33.15 -10.17
N LEU A 606 -35.50 -32.23 -10.75
CA LEU A 606 -34.58 -32.46 -11.84
C LEU A 606 -33.22 -31.95 -11.39
N ILE A 607 -32.28 -32.87 -11.20
CA ILE A 607 -30.88 -32.53 -11.00
C ILE A 607 -30.23 -32.48 -12.38
N PRO A 608 -29.54 -31.38 -12.74
CA PRO A 608 -28.95 -31.16 -14.05
C PRO A 608 -28.05 -32.30 -14.52
#